data_AF-A0A3D5NVH2-F1
#
_entry.id   AF-A0A3D5NVH2-F1
#
_cell.length_a   1.000
_cell.length_b   1.000
_cell.length_c   1.000
_cell.angle_alpha   90.00
_cell.angle_beta   90.00
_cell.angle_gamma   90.00
#
_symmetry.space_group_name_H-M   'P 1'
#
loop_
_entity.id
_entity.type
_entity.pdbx_description
1 polymer ?
#
loop_
_entity_poly.entity_id
_entity_poly.type
_entity_poly.pdbx_seq_one_letter_code
_entity_poly.pdbx_strand_id
1 'polypeptide(L)'
;MLKHGNKIFLPLIFLGATPLWAEVGVSTVTQEQITIAAVMVQFQQDTTSGTAGDGTFVLDPDYGIICSDFAMDPPPHDAAYFWDHLRAANIYWDRVSDHAVTIDLDASYLSNHVYTLPHEMSYYHPFDQAFDLTEKLSEFTADVVSVVG
;
A
#
# COMPACT_ATOMS: atom_id res chain seq x y z
N MET A 1 -23.67 36.79 -19.94
CA MET A 1 -22.49 35.89 -19.93
C MET A 1 -22.99 34.46 -19.97
N LEU A 2 -23.07 33.89 -21.18
CA LEU A 2 -23.61 32.56 -21.45
C LEU A 2 -22.44 31.57 -21.58
N LYS A 3 -22.47 30.51 -20.76
CA LYS A 3 -21.53 29.38 -20.79
C LYS A 3 -21.57 28.73 -22.18
N HIS A 4 -20.43 28.72 -22.88
CA HIS A 4 -20.26 27.98 -24.13
C HIS A 4 -19.99 26.52 -23.79
N GLY A 5 -21.02 25.69 -23.90
CA GLY A 5 -20.87 24.23 -23.94
C GLY A 5 -20.21 23.84 -25.25
N ASN A 6 -19.11 23.11 -25.17
CA ASN A 6 -18.34 22.64 -26.32
C ASN A 6 -19.15 21.53 -27.02
N LYS A 7 -19.92 21.88 -28.05
CA LYS A 7 -20.63 20.91 -28.90
C LYS A 7 -19.72 20.55 -30.06
N ILE A 8 -19.07 19.38 -29.98
CA ILE A 8 -18.37 18.79 -31.11
C ILE A 8 -19.43 18.22 -32.05
N PHE A 9 -19.50 18.74 -33.28
CA PHE A 9 -20.41 18.28 -34.32
C PHE A 9 -19.59 17.49 -35.35
N LEU A 10 -19.70 16.16 -35.36
CA LEU A 10 -19.20 15.34 -36.48
C LEU A 10 -20.32 15.20 -37.51
N PRO A 11 -20.09 15.49 -38.80
CA PRO A 11 -21.07 15.19 -39.83
C PRO A 11 -20.96 13.70 -40.20
N LEU A 12 -21.94 12.89 -39.80
CA LEU A 12 -22.16 11.58 -40.40
C LEU A 12 -22.99 11.76 -41.69
N ILE A 13 -22.43 11.37 -42.84
CA ILE A 13 -23.17 11.22 -44.09
C ILE A 13 -23.90 9.87 -44.02
N PHE A 14 -25.23 9.89 -44.04
CA PHE A 14 -26.08 8.70 -44.10
C PHE A 14 -26.59 8.47 -45.53
N LEU A 15 -26.33 7.27 -46.08
CA LEU A 15 -27.14 6.66 -47.14
C LEU A 15 -27.67 5.33 -46.58
N GLY A 16 -28.95 5.27 -46.25
CA GLY A 16 -29.62 4.04 -45.77
C GLY A 16 -30.20 4.19 -44.36
N ALA A 17 -31.51 4.01 -44.28
CA ALA A 17 -32.33 4.23 -43.09
C ALA A 17 -32.11 3.16 -42.01
N THR A 18 -31.29 3.47 -41.02
CA THR A 18 -31.58 3.32 -39.57
C THR A 18 -30.43 4.03 -38.86
N PRO A 19 -30.67 5.09 -38.07
CA PRO A 19 -29.61 5.63 -37.26
C PRO A 19 -29.37 4.61 -36.12
N LEU A 20 -28.31 3.82 -36.27
CA LEU A 20 -27.77 3.03 -35.18
C LEU A 20 -27.10 4.01 -34.21
N TRP A 21 -27.90 4.65 -33.36
CA TRP A 21 -27.38 5.32 -32.18
C TRP A 21 -26.86 4.21 -31.28
N ALA A 22 -25.56 3.93 -31.37
CA ALA A 22 -24.90 3.18 -30.32
C ALA A 22 -25.08 4.02 -29.05
N GLU A 23 -25.90 3.54 -28.11
CA GLU A 23 -25.86 4.05 -26.75
C GLU A 23 -24.48 3.72 -26.21
N VAL A 24 -23.61 4.73 -26.15
CA VAL A 24 -22.40 4.62 -25.34
C VAL A 24 -22.91 4.54 -23.91
N GLY A 25 -23.03 3.30 -23.41
CA GLY A 25 -23.31 3.06 -22.01
C GLY A 25 -22.19 3.71 -21.20
N VAL A 26 -22.50 4.84 -20.56
CA VAL A 26 -21.64 5.37 -19.50
C VAL A 26 -21.68 4.33 -18.40
N SER A 27 -20.65 3.50 -18.33
CA SER A 27 -20.43 2.68 -17.15
C SER A 27 -20.03 3.65 -16.05
N THR A 28 -20.92 3.88 -15.09
CA THR A 28 -20.53 4.54 -13.86
C THR A 28 -19.50 3.65 -13.20
N VAL A 29 -18.24 4.05 -13.25
CA VAL A 29 -17.21 3.47 -12.39
C VAL A 29 -17.70 3.70 -10.97
N THR A 30 -18.09 2.63 -10.29
CA THR A 30 -18.44 2.71 -8.88
C THR A 30 -17.14 2.96 -8.14
N GLN A 31 -17.03 4.15 -7.53
CA GLN A 31 -15.87 4.49 -6.71
C GLN A 31 -15.84 3.56 -5.49
N GLU A 32 -14.78 2.79 -5.36
CA GLU A 32 -14.47 1.98 -4.20
C GLU A 32 -13.53 2.77 -3.28
N GLN A 33 -13.88 2.82 -2.00
CA GLN A 33 -13.10 3.49 -0.97
C GLN A 33 -12.72 2.46 0.10
N ILE A 34 -11.42 2.22 0.25
CA ILE A 34 -10.86 1.22 1.14
C ILE A 34 -10.46 1.89 2.44
N THR A 35 -10.85 1.31 3.57
CA THR A 35 -10.37 1.70 4.91
C THR A 35 -9.32 0.72 5.39
N ILE A 36 -8.21 1.23 5.91
CA ILE A 36 -7.07 0.41 6.34
C ILE A 36 -6.85 0.57 7.85
N ALA A 37 -6.69 -0.56 8.54
CA ALA A 37 -6.17 -0.60 9.91
C ALA A 37 -4.80 -1.26 9.88
N ALA A 38 -3.77 -0.52 10.27
CA ALA A 38 -2.38 -0.95 10.23
C ALA A 38 -1.75 -0.95 11.62
N VAL A 39 -0.84 -1.90 11.83
CA VAL A 39 -0.03 -2.05 13.03
C VAL A 39 1.42 -2.20 12.64
N MET A 40 2.32 -1.70 13.49
CA MET A 40 3.75 -1.92 13.35
C MET A 40 4.14 -3.07 14.28
N VAL A 41 4.86 -4.03 13.74
CA VAL A 41 5.40 -5.15 14.52
C VAL A 41 6.90 -5.24 14.32
N GLN A 42 7.59 -5.64 15.38
CA GLN A 42 9.02 -5.88 15.39
C GLN A 42 9.28 -7.30 15.90
N PHE A 43 10.49 -7.78 15.68
CA PHE A 43 10.89 -9.14 16.04
C PHE A 43 11.76 -9.13 17.29
N GLN A 44 12.01 -10.31 17.81
CA GLN A 44 13.09 -10.50 18.77
C GLN A 44 14.46 -10.22 18.10
N GLN A 45 15.53 -10.15 18.89
CA GLN A 45 16.88 -9.95 18.41
C GLN A 45 17.57 -11.29 18.10
N ASP A 46 18.13 -11.45 16.90
CA ASP A 46 18.88 -12.64 16.52
C ASP A 46 20.32 -12.34 16.04
N THR A 47 21.07 -13.41 15.79
CA THR A 47 22.42 -13.34 15.21
C THR A 47 22.51 -14.15 13.92
N THR A 48 21.39 -14.38 13.25
CA THR A 48 21.32 -15.20 12.05
C THR A 48 21.82 -14.42 10.84
N SER A 49 22.49 -15.09 9.91
CA SER A 49 23.08 -14.43 8.72
C SER A 49 22.06 -13.89 7.72
N GLY A 50 20.77 -14.20 7.90
CA GLY A 50 19.68 -13.78 7.01
C GLY A 50 18.98 -12.49 7.45
N THR A 51 19.40 -11.88 8.56
CA THR A 51 18.76 -10.69 9.13
C THR A 51 19.81 -9.64 9.50
N ALA A 52 19.36 -8.41 9.80
CA ALA A 52 20.22 -7.39 10.40
C ALA A 52 20.53 -7.67 11.90
N GLY A 53 19.89 -8.67 12.50
CA GLY A 53 20.07 -9.10 13.88
C GLY A 53 19.28 -8.29 14.92
N ASP A 54 19.11 -6.98 14.77
CA ASP A 54 18.48 -6.14 15.80
C ASP A 54 16.99 -6.40 16.02
N GLY A 55 16.27 -6.81 14.97
CA GLY A 55 14.84 -7.15 15.04
C GLY A 55 13.90 -5.94 15.15
N THR A 56 14.43 -4.74 15.42
CA THR A 56 13.65 -3.50 15.60
C THR A 56 13.66 -2.59 14.37
N PHE A 57 12.75 -1.61 14.36
CA PHE A 57 12.74 -0.56 13.34
C PHE A 57 13.96 0.35 13.47
N VAL A 58 14.55 0.72 12.33
CA VAL A 58 15.67 1.67 12.30
C VAL A 58 15.14 3.08 12.52
N LEU A 59 15.36 3.62 13.72
CA LEU A 59 14.90 4.96 14.09
C LEU A 59 16.00 6.03 14.00
N ASP A 60 17.26 5.63 13.89
CA ASP A 60 18.37 6.57 13.76
C ASP A 60 18.41 7.11 12.32
N PRO A 61 18.19 8.43 12.09
CA PRO A 61 18.18 9.01 10.75
C PRO A 61 19.54 8.91 10.06
N ASP A 62 20.63 8.71 10.80
CA ASP A 62 21.98 8.61 10.23
C ASP A 62 22.37 7.15 9.92
N TYR A 63 21.52 6.18 10.27
CA TYR A 63 21.81 4.76 10.05
C TYR A 63 21.87 4.41 8.57
N GLY A 64 22.99 3.79 8.15
CA GLY A 64 23.14 3.27 6.79
C GLY A 64 23.29 4.34 5.69
N ILE A 65 23.49 5.62 6.04
CA ILE A 65 23.81 6.68 5.06
C ILE A 65 25.26 6.50 4.60
N ILE A 66 25.44 5.74 3.51
CA ILE A 66 26.74 5.56 2.85
C ILE A 66 26.95 6.65 1.77
N CYS A 67 25.87 7.27 1.28
CA CYS A 67 25.88 8.28 0.22
C CYS A 67 25.15 9.55 0.69
N SER A 68 25.84 10.70 0.70
CA SER A 68 25.36 11.96 1.29
C SER A 68 24.23 12.67 0.54
N ASP A 69 23.96 12.27 -0.71
CA ASP A 69 23.17 13.11 -1.63
C ASP A 69 21.74 12.57 -1.85
N PHE A 70 21.50 11.28 -1.58
CA PHE A 70 20.19 10.65 -1.72
C PHE A 70 20.16 9.28 -1.02
N ALA A 71 19.17 9.08 -0.15
CA ALA A 71 18.83 7.78 0.40
C ALA A 71 17.40 7.41 -0.02
N MET A 72 17.21 6.24 -0.62
CA MET A 72 15.87 5.67 -0.81
C MET A 72 15.39 5.16 0.55
N ASP A 73 14.17 5.54 0.92
CA ASP A 73 13.49 5.09 2.14
C ASP A 73 14.32 5.32 3.43
N PRO A 74 14.78 6.56 3.68
CA PRO A 74 15.65 6.84 4.81
C PRO A 74 14.91 6.66 6.15
N PRO A 75 15.63 6.27 7.22
CA PRO A 75 15.10 6.34 8.58
C PRO A 75 14.79 7.79 9.00
N PRO A 76 13.96 8.01 10.04
CA PRO A 76 13.38 7.01 10.94
C PRO A 76 12.22 6.23 10.31
N HIS A 77 12.22 4.90 10.48
CA HIS A 77 11.10 4.03 10.09
C HIS A 77 10.03 3.98 11.17
N ASP A 78 9.46 5.15 11.47
CA ASP A 78 8.41 5.33 12.48
C ASP A 78 7.00 5.36 11.87
N ALA A 79 5.98 5.65 12.70
CA ALA A 79 4.60 5.75 12.25
C ALA A 79 4.40 6.79 11.13
N ALA A 80 5.13 7.91 11.15
CA ALA A 80 5.00 8.94 10.13
C ALA A 80 5.55 8.45 8.79
N TYR A 81 6.68 7.74 8.82
CA TYR A 81 7.24 7.07 7.64
C TYR A 81 6.23 6.10 7.00
N PHE A 82 5.60 5.22 7.79
CA PHE A 82 4.60 4.28 7.25
C PHE A 82 3.28 4.95 6.84
N TRP A 83 2.91 6.07 7.48
CA TRP A 83 1.76 6.86 7.03
C TRP A 83 1.98 7.49 5.66
N ASP A 84 3.21 7.98 5.38
CA ASP A 84 3.56 8.49 4.06
C ASP A 84 3.54 7.37 2.99
N HIS A 85 3.84 6.13 3.36
CA HIS A 85 3.66 4.97 2.47
C HIS A 85 2.19 4.71 2.16
N LEU A 86 1.30 4.80 3.16
CA LEU A 86 -0.14 4.68 2.96
C LEU A 86 -0.68 5.78 2.03
N ARG A 87 -0.19 7.02 2.19
CA ARG A 87 -0.50 8.13 1.28
C ARG A 87 0.01 7.87 -0.13
N ALA A 88 1.23 7.35 -0.29
CA ALA A 88 1.78 6.99 -1.59
C ALA A 88 0.95 5.89 -2.27
N ALA A 89 0.51 4.88 -1.53
CA ALA A 89 -0.39 3.85 -2.01
C ALA A 89 -1.73 4.42 -2.49
N ASN A 90 -2.33 5.36 -1.73
CA ASN A 90 -3.54 6.05 -2.15
C ASN A 90 -3.34 6.80 -3.48
N ILE A 91 -2.25 7.57 -3.59
CA ILE A 91 -1.91 8.31 -4.83
C ILE A 91 -1.72 7.36 -6.01
N TYR A 92 -1.06 6.22 -5.80
CA TYR A 92 -0.87 5.23 -6.85
C TYR A 92 -2.22 4.67 -7.32
N TRP A 93 -3.03 4.12 -6.40
CA TRP A 93 -4.30 3.48 -6.74
C TRP A 93 -5.31 4.46 -7.31
N ASP A 94 -5.43 5.67 -6.75
CA ASP A 94 -6.28 6.73 -7.29
C ASP A 94 -5.93 7.05 -8.75
N ARG A 95 -4.63 7.12 -9.08
CA ARG A 95 -4.18 7.44 -10.45
C ARG A 95 -4.32 6.28 -11.43
N VAL A 96 -3.86 5.08 -11.07
CA VAL A 96 -3.85 3.95 -12.02
C VAL A 96 -5.24 3.38 -12.25
N SER A 97 -6.18 3.64 -11.34
CA SER A 97 -7.57 3.20 -11.44
C SER A 97 -8.50 4.26 -12.07
N ASP A 98 -8.00 5.42 -12.50
CA ASP A 98 -8.81 6.55 -12.95
C ASP A 98 -9.89 6.95 -11.92
N HIS A 99 -9.44 7.15 -10.67
CA HIS A 99 -10.26 7.49 -9.50
C HIS A 99 -11.28 6.42 -9.08
N ALA A 100 -11.21 5.20 -9.63
CA ALA A 100 -12.10 4.11 -9.27
C ALA A 100 -11.82 3.52 -7.88
N VAL A 101 -10.57 3.54 -7.44
CA VAL A 101 -10.12 2.94 -6.17
C VAL A 101 -9.33 3.97 -5.40
N THR A 102 -9.77 4.26 -4.19
CA THR A 102 -9.12 5.21 -3.26
C THR A 102 -9.00 4.60 -1.88
N ILE A 103 -8.06 5.09 -1.08
CA ILE A 103 -7.95 4.78 0.35
C ILE A 103 -8.55 5.96 1.12
N ASP A 104 -9.49 5.68 2.03
CA ASP A 104 -9.98 6.67 2.98
C ASP A 104 -8.92 6.91 4.06
N LEU A 105 -8.05 7.89 3.85
CA LEU A 105 -7.00 8.23 4.82
C LEU A 105 -7.56 8.83 6.12
N ASP A 106 -8.77 9.39 6.11
CA ASP A 106 -9.40 9.98 7.31
C ASP A 106 -10.04 8.90 8.18
N ALA A 107 -10.61 7.86 7.57
CA ALA A 107 -11.16 6.70 8.28
C ALA A 107 -10.12 5.61 8.59
N SER A 108 -8.97 5.63 7.91
CA SER A 108 -7.89 4.67 8.15
C SER A 108 -7.13 4.97 9.44
N TYR A 109 -6.49 3.95 9.98
CA TYR A 109 -5.76 4.02 11.23
C TYR A 109 -4.41 3.31 11.12
N LEU A 110 -3.36 3.95 11.64
CA LEU A 110 -2.07 3.33 11.88
C LEU A 110 -1.76 3.48 13.37
N SER A 111 -1.53 2.36 14.05
CA SER A 111 -1.09 2.36 15.44
C SER A 111 0.28 3.00 15.59
N ASN A 112 0.43 3.94 16.53
CA ASN A 112 1.74 4.44 16.95
C ASN A 112 2.50 3.47 17.88
N HIS A 113 1.84 2.40 18.35
CA HIS A 113 2.48 1.37 19.14
C HIS A 113 3.15 0.33 18.25
N VAL A 114 4.36 -0.09 18.65
CA VAL A 114 5.12 -1.18 18.03
C VAL A 114 4.98 -2.43 18.89
N TYR A 115 4.40 -3.49 18.33
CA TYR A 115 4.23 -4.77 19.02
C TYR A 115 5.43 -5.69 18.75
N THR A 116 5.96 -6.32 19.79
CA THR A 116 7.04 -7.31 19.61
C THR A 116 6.46 -8.71 19.47
N LEU A 117 6.78 -9.39 18.37
CA LEU A 117 6.39 -10.78 18.12
C LEU A 117 7.15 -11.77 19.01
N PRO A 118 6.61 -12.97 19.26
CA PRO A 118 7.24 -13.95 20.14
C PRO A 118 8.51 -14.59 19.55
N HIS A 119 8.74 -14.45 18.25
CA HIS A 119 9.83 -15.10 17.54
C HIS A 119 10.73 -14.12 16.78
N GLU A 120 11.96 -14.57 16.52
CA GLU A 120 12.92 -13.92 15.62
C GLU A 120 12.39 -13.86 14.19
N MET A 121 12.87 -12.91 13.38
CA MET A 121 12.45 -12.77 11.97
C MET A 121 12.70 -14.05 11.16
N SER A 122 13.82 -14.72 11.44
CA SER A 122 14.22 -15.98 10.80
C SER A 122 13.29 -17.17 11.07
N TYR A 123 12.45 -17.11 12.11
CA TYR A 123 11.42 -18.13 12.34
C TYR A 123 10.31 -18.08 11.29
N TYR A 124 9.87 -16.87 10.91
CA TYR A 124 8.82 -16.65 9.91
C TYR A 124 9.37 -16.71 8.48
N HIS A 125 10.67 -16.45 8.29
CA HIS A 125 11.28 -16.56 6.97
C HIS A 125 12.69 -17.18 7.06
N PRO A 126 12.78 -18.52 7.18
CA PRO A 126 14.06 -19.22 7.29
C PRO A 126 14.99 -18.92 6.11
N PHE A 127 16.19 -18.43 6.41
CA PHE A 127 17.19 -18.13 5.40
C PHE A 127 17.92 -19.40 4.93
N ASP A 128 18.11 -19.51 3.60
CA ASP A 128 18.82 -20.61 2.94
C ASP A 128 18.31 -22.02 3.30
N GLN A 129 17.01 -22.11 3.60
CA GLN A 129 16.33 -23.35 3.98
C GLN A 129 15.02 -23.47 3.20
N ALA A 130 14.63 -24.69 2.87
CA ALA A 130 13.29 -24.94 2.33
C ALA A 130 12.26 -24.84 3.47
N PHE A 131 11.17 -24.11 3.23
CA PHE A 131 10.06 -23.96 4.16
C PHE A 131 8.75 -23.80 3.38
N ASP A 132 7.61 -23.98 4.07
CA ASP A 132 6.30 -23.66 3.51
C ASP A 132 5.94 -22.20 3.83
N LEU A 133 5.89 -21.37 2.79
CA LEU A 133 5.55 -19.95 2.94
C LEU A 133 4.12 -19.73 3.44
N THR A 134 3.18 -20.59 3.06
CA THR A 134 1.78 -20.46 3.48
C THR A 134 1.66 -20.74 4.97
N GLU A 135 2.33 -21.78 5.45
CA GLU A 135 2.42 -22.09 6.89
C GLU A 135 3.03 -20.92 7.65
N LYS A 136 4.18 -20.40 7.21
CA LYS A 136 4.87 -19.30 7.89
C LYS A 136 4.11 -17.98 7.89
N LEU A 137 3.40 -17.64 6.81
CA LEU A 137 2.53 -16.47 6.78
C LEU A 137 1.32 -16.64 7.70
N SER A 138 0.79 -17.87 7.82
CA SER A 138 -0.28 -18.17 8.76
C SER A 138 0.19 -18.03 10.22
N GLU A 139 1.36 -18.54 10.56
CA GLU A 139 1.98 -18.38 11.89
C GLU A 139 2.23 -16.90 12.21
N PHE A 140 2.86 -16.16 11.29
CA PHE A 140 3.09 -14.72 11.43
C PHE A 140 1.79 -13.96 11.70
N THR A 141 0.76 -14.22 10.89
CA THR A 141 -0.54 -13.53 11.05
C THR A 141 -1.20 -13.88 12.39
N ALA A 142 -1.14 -15.15 12.80
CA ALA A 142 -1.69 -15.59 14.09
C ALA A 142 -1.00 -14.90 15.27
N ASP A 143 0.33 -14.81 15.24
CA ASP A 143 1.11 -14.14 16.28
C ASP A 143 0.84 -12.63 16.32
N VAL A 144 0.78 -11.96 15.15
CA VAL A 144 0.40 -10.54 15.05
C VAL A 144 -0.96 -10.29 15.70
N VAL A 145 -1.96 -11.11 15.37
CA VAL A 145 -3.30 -10.99 15.97
C VAL A 145 -3.21 -11.20 17.49
N SER A 146 -2.46 -12.20 17.95
CA SER A 146 -2.34 -12.52 19.37
C SER A 146 -1.73 -11.41 20.22
N VAL A 147 -0.80 -10.61 19.65
CA VAL A 147 -0.13 -9.53 20.38
C VAL A 147 -0.87 -8.20 20.27
N VAL A 148 -1.71 -8.01 19.24
CA VAL A 148 -2.49 -6.79 19.03
C VAL A 148 -3.83 -6.83 19.79
N GLY A 149 -4.48 -7.99 19.89
CA GLY A 149 -5.75 -8.15 20.63
C GLY A 149 -6.65 -9.26 20.11
#